data_AF-A0AAV8ZHT3-F1
#
_entry.id   AF-A0AAV8ZHT3-F1
#
_cell.length_a   1.000
_cell.length_b   1.000
_cell.length_c   1.000
_cell.angle_alpha   90.00
_cell.angle_beta   90.00
_cell.angle_gamma   90.00
#
_symmetry.space_group_name_H-M   'P 1'
#
loop_
_entity.id
_entity.type
_entity.pdbx_description
1 polymer ?
#
loop_
_entity_poly.entity_id
_entity_poly.type
_entity_poly.pdbx_seq_one_letter_code
_entity_poly.pdbx_strand_id
1 'polypeptide(L)'
;MDEILYAFAQLCNVTFRLTVSSPGSIRTLCHMQPAQCPSQPCLNGGTCTEGWNRFVCDCTNTLFSGPTCGKEAPTLSFNGTQHMEVTMDAEMHTQTEDVVLRFRTSKPLGLLLITSTTDTGDRIELAVAAGRIRLALRLGVREKKKEDKEKDKNCQVLKFYY
;
A
#
# COMPACT_ATOMS: atom_id res chain seq x y z
N MET A 1 14.90 5.63 -20.50
CA MET A 1 14.90 7.08 -20.80
C MET A 1 13.48 7.43 -21.23
N ASP A 2 12.56 7.92 -20.41
CA ASP A 2 12.46 8.25 -18.99
C ASP A 2 10.94 8.13 -18.69
N GLU A 3 10.52 7.43 -17.64
CA GLU A 3 9.09 7.25 -17.33
C GLU A 3 8.68 8.26 -16.25
N ILE A 4 7.70 9.11 -16.58
CA ILE A 4 7.22 10.20 -15.73
C ILE A 4 6.02 9.74 -14.88
N LEU A 5 6.21 9.68 -13.56
CA LEU A 5 5.19 9.32 -12.56
C LEU A 5 4.75 10.56 -11.77
N TYR A 6 3.52 11.02 -11.99
CA TYR A 6 2.96 12.17 -11.28
C TYR A 6 2.10 11.73 -10.08
N ALA A 7 2.50 12.05 -8.86
CA ALA A 7 1.65 11.93 -7.66
C ALA A 7 1.40 13.32 -7.06
N PHE A 8 0.13 13.71 -6.85
CA PHE A 8 -0.25 15.01 -6.30
C PHE A 8 -1.31 14.84 -5.21
N ALA A 9 -0.86 14.41 -4.03
CA ALA A 9 -1.68 14.38 -2.83
C ALA A 9 -0.80 14.46 -1.60
N GLN A 10 -1.30 15.02 -0.50
CA GLN A 10 -0.63 14.91 0.79
C GLN A 10 -0.73 13.42 1.25
N LEU A 11 0.26 12.62 0.85
CA LEU A 11 0.28 11.17 1.02
C LEU A 11 0.83 10.81 2.41
N CYS A 12 -0.05 10.34 3.28
CA CYS A 12 0.33 9.73 4.53
C CYS A 12 0.79 8.29 4.33
N ASN A 13 1.96 8.11 3.73
CA ASN A 13 2.70 6.86 3.55
C ASN A 13 2.18 5.99 2.39
N VAL A 14 3.13 5.54 1.57
CA VAL A 14 2.98 4.47 0.59
C VAL A 14 3.67 3.24 1.19
N THR A 15 2.98 2.11 1.32
CA THR A 15 3.61 0.86 1.77
C THR A 15 3.31 -0.23 0.75
N PHE A 16 4.31 -0.56 -0.07
CA PHE A 16 4.29 -1.74 -0.93
C PHE A 16 4.55 -2.97 -0.06
N ARG A 17 3.63 -3.94 -0.06
CA ARG A 17 3.81 -5.23 0.62
C ARG A 17 4.37 -6.25 -0.37
N LEU A 18 5.67 -6.52 -0.27
CA LEU A 18 6.29 -7.70 -0.90
C LEU A 18 6.54 -8.73 0.21
N THR A 19 5.78 -9.82 0.22
CA THR A 19 6.05 -10.94 1.14
C THR A 19 7.13 -11.83 0.56
N VAL A 20 8.39 -11.65 0.99
CA VAL A 20 9.47 -12.60 0.69
C VAL A 20 9.42 -13.72 1.72
N SER A 21 9.12 -14.94 1.28
CA SER A 21 9.33 -16.14 2.09
C SER A 21 10.82 -16.49 2.06
N SER A 22 11.51 -16.32 3.18
CA SER A 22 12.93 -16.68 3.27
C SER A 22 13.13 -18.21 3.24
N PRO A 23 14.14 -18.74 2.53
CA PRO A 23 14.34 -20.19 2.37
C PRO A 23 14.74 -20.95 3.65
N GLY A 24 14.93 -20.25 4.78
CA GLY A 24 15.43 -20.81 6.04
C GLY A 24 14.38 -21.20 7.08
N SER A 25 13.08 -21.02 6.81
CA SER A 25 11.99 -21.35 7.77
C SER A 25 11.39 -22.75 7.60
N ILE A 26 11.89 -23.55 6.66
CA ILE A 26 11.38 -24.91 6.44
C ILE A 26 12.00 -25.84 7.48
N ARG A 27 11.26 -26.10 8.56
CA ARG A 27 11.61 -27.14 9.54
C ARG A 27 11.09 -28.49 9.04
N THR A 28 11.87 -29.55 9.24
CA THR A 28 11.58 -30.92 8.78
C THR A 28 10.37 -31.56 9.48
N LEU A 29 9.78 -30.88 10.47
CA LEU A 29 8.66 -31.34 11.30
C LEU A 29 7.64 -30.21 11.48
N CYS A 30 6.35 -30.53 11.41
CA CYS A 30 5.25 -29.64 11.75
C CYS A 30 5.13 -29.49 13.28
N HIS A 31 6.08 -28.81 13.90
CA HIS A 31 5.99 -28.45 15.31
C HIS A 31 5.14 -27.18 15.45
N MET A 32 4.10 -27.23 16.28
CA MET A 32 3.26 -26.07 16.59
C MET A 32 3.95 -25.23 17.66
N GLN A 33 4.30 -23.98 17.34
CA GLN A 33 4.75 -23.03 18.35
C GLN A 33 3.57 -22.53 19.19
N PRO A 34 3.79 -22.23 20.48
CA PRO A 34 2.79 -21.57 21.29
C PRO A 34 2.44 -20.20 20.71
N ALA A 35 1.21 -19.74 20.99
CA ALA A 35 0.74 -18.45 20.52
C ALA A 35 1.67 -17.32 20.98
N GLN A 36 2.08 -16.48 20.05
CA GLN A 36 3.05 -15.41 20.29
C GLN A 36 2.36 -14.08 20.60
N CYS A 37 1.13 -13.85 20.11
CA CYS A 37 0.41 -12.61 20.37
C CYS A 37 0.17 -12.24 21.85
N PRO A 38 0.01 -13.17 22.80
CA PRO A 38 -0.12 -12.83 24.22
C PRO A 38 1.08 -12.07 24.80
N SER A 39 2.26 -12.19 24.19
CA SER A 39 3.45 -11.41 24.57
C SER A 39 3.39 -9.94 24.12
N GLN A 40 2.33 -9.55 23.41
CA GLN A 40 2.11 -8.21 22.85
C GLN A 40 3.28 -7.72 21.98
N PRO A 41 3.67 -8.48 20.93
CA PRO A 41 4.84 -8.14 20.11
C PRO A 41 4.61 -6.93 19.18
N CYS A 42 3.35 -6.54 18.94
CA CYS A 42 3.00 -5.41 18.08
C CYS A 42 2.93 -4.11 18.88
N LEU A 43 3.78 -3.16 18.52
CA LEU A 43 3.90 -1.87 19.18
C LEU A 43 2.92 -0.84 18.60
N ASN A 44 2.83 0.32 19.26
CA ASN A 44 2.17 1.53 18.75
C ASN A 44 0.72 1.33 18.27
N GLY A 45 -0.02 0.46 18.96
CA GLY A 45 -1.42 0.16 18.62
C GLY A 45 -1.61 -0.76 17.41
N GLY A 46 -0.54 -1.43 16.94
CA GLY A 46 -0.64 -2.45 15.90
C GLY A 46 -1.48 -3.64 16.36
N THR A 47 -2.30 -4.20 15.45
CA THR A 47 -3.14 -5.37 15.78
C THR A 47 -2.33 -6.65 15.58
N CYS A 48 -2.25 -7.49 16.62
CA CYS A 48 -1.59 -8.79 16.54
C CYS A 48 -2.55 -9.88 16.08
N THR A 49 -2.13 -10.69 15.11
CA THR A 49 -2.82 -11.89 14.66
C THR A 49 -1.88 -13.09 14.69
N GLU A 50 -2.39 -14.24 15.11
CA GLU A 50 -1.60 -15.47 15.14
C GLU A 50 -1.55 -16.09 13.73
N GLY A 51 -0.35 -16.32 13.23
CA GLY A 51 -0.09 -17.02 11.97
C GLY A 51 0.46 -18.42 12.21
N TRP A 52 0.87 -19.10 11.14
CA TRP A 52 1.51 -20.41 11.26
C TRP A 52 2.91 -20.28 11.89
N ASN A 53 3.01 -20.57 13.18
CA ASN A 53 4.24 -20.47 13.98
C ASN A 53 4.87 -19.07 14.03
N ARG A 54 4.07 -18.01 13.85
CA ARG A 54 4.55 -16.63 13.95
C ARG A 54 3.42 -15.69 14.33
N PHE A 55 3.76 -14.59 14.99
CA PHE A 55 2.85 -13.45 15.05
C PHE A 55 2.91 -12.65 13.74
N VAL A 56 1.81 -11.99 13.40
CA VAL A 56 1.71 -11.04 12.29
C VAL A 56 1.10 -9.74 12.82
N CYS A 57 1.84 -8.63 12.69
CA CYS A 57 1.36 -7.31 13.08
C CYS A 57 0.72 -6.58 11.89
N ASP A 58 -0.51 -6.12 12.06
CA ASP A 58 -1.15 -5.15 11.18
C ASP A 58 -0.89 -3.73 11.68
N CYS A 59 -0.02 -3.02 10.96
CA CYS A 59 0.32 -1.62 11.22
C CYS A 59 -0.50 -0.63 10.36
N THR A 60 -1.43 -1.10 9.52
CA THR A 60 -2.11 -0.24 8.52
C THR A 60 -2.90 0.91 9.15
N ASN A 61 -3.41 0.69 10.36
CA ASN A 61 -4.12 1.71 11.14
C ASN A 61 -3.21 2.57 12.05
N THR A 62 -1.88 2.44 11.95
CA THR A 62 -0.92 3.17 12.81
C THR A 62 0.05 3.98 11.95
N LEU A 63 0.72 4.99 12.54
CA LEU A 63 1.76 5.76 11.84
C LEU A 63 3.10 5.01 11.69
N PHE A 64 3.11 3.71 11.97
CA PHE A 64 4.32 2.92 12.08
C PHE A 64 4.36 1.79 11.05
N SER A 65 5.54 1.23 10.86
CA SER A 65 5.85 0.18 9.89
C SER A 65 6.84 -0.82 10.49
N GLY A 66 7.14 -1.85 9.70
CA GLY A 66 8.02 -2.95 10.09
C GLY A 66 7.25 -4.11 10.74
N PRO A 67 7.96 -5.20 11.06
CA PRO A 67 7.36 -6.47 11.50
C PRO A 67 6.62 -6.36 12.85
N THR A 68 6.96 -5.36 13.66
CA THR A 68 6.40 -5.13 15.00
C THR A 68 5.75 -3.75 15.14
N CYS A 69 5.58 -3.01 14.04
CA CYS A 69 5.11 -1.61 14.07
C CYS A 69 5.96 -0.68 14.96
N GLY A 70 7.25 -0.97 15.14
CA GLY A 70 8.15 -0.20 15.99
C GLY A 70 8.87 0.97 15.28
N LYS A 71 8.81 1.04 13.94
CA LYS A 71 9.50 2.07 13.15
C LYS A 71 8.50 3.09 12.65
N GLU A 72 8.79 4.37 12.78
CA GLU A 72 7.97 5.41 12.15
C GLU A 72 7.93 5.18 10.64
N ALA A 73 6.73 5.23 10.07
CA ALA A 73 6.56 5.01 8.64
C ALA A 73 6.75 6.33 7.88
N PRO A 74 7.44 6.33 6.74
CA PRO A 74 7.81 7.56 6.03
C PRO A 74 6.57 8.28 5.51
N THR A 75 6.40 9.54 5.93
CA THR A 75 5.30 10.43 5.52
C THR A 75 5.81 11.51 4.57
N LEU A 76 5.09 11.75 3.48
CA LEU A 76 5.40 12.79 2.52
C LEU A 76 4.28 13.82 2.49
N SER A 77 4.65 15.10 2.49
CA SER A 77 3.68 16.20 2.38
C SER A 77 3.84 16.87 1.03
N PHE A 78 2.73 17.03 0.33
CA PHE A 78 2.70 17.64 -0.98
C PHE A 78 1.77 18.84 -0.95
N ASN A 79 2.27 19.97 -1.44
CA ASN A 79 1.55 21.24 -1.48
C ASN A 79 0.73 21.45 -2.78
N GLY A 80 0.77 20.47 -3.70
CA GLY A 80 0.13 20.54 -5.02
C GLY A 80 1.07 20.89 -6.18
N THR A 81 2.32 21.29 -5.92
CA THR A 81 3.35 21.48 -6.96
C THR A 81 4.46 20.43 -6.89
N GLN A 82 4.50 19.66 -5.81
CA GLN A 82 5.45 18.57 -5.59
C GLN A 82 4.86 17.24 -6.08
N HIS A 83 5.74 16.34 -6.51
CA HIS A 83 5.39 14.95 -6.82
C HIS A 83 6.53 14.02 -6.37
N MET A 84 6.20 12.74 -6.18
CA MET A 84 7.15 11.68 -5.92
C MET A 84 7.08 10.69 -7.07
N GLU A 85 8.25 10.36 -7.57
CA GLU A 85 8.44 9.44 -8.67
C GLU A 85 9.25 8.24 -8.19
N VAL A 86 8.82 7.05 -8.62
CA VAL A 86 9.51 5.80 -8.35
C VAL A 86 9.68 5.10 -9.68
N THR A 87 10.92 5.02 -10.15
CA THR A 87 11.29 4.29 -11.35
C THR A 87 11.67 2.87 -10.96
N MET A 88 11.17 1.87 -11.70
CA MET A 88 11.55 0.48 -11.51
C MET A 88 12.63 0.14 -12.54
N ASP A 89 13.76 -0.42 -12.09
CA ASP A 89 14.92 -0.71 -12.95
C ASP A 89 14.72 -1.95 -13.86
N ALA A 90 13.65 -2.71 -13.67
CA ALA A 90 13.27 -3.86 -14.48
C ALA A 90 11.75 -3.99 -14.57
N GLU A 91 11.25 -4.53 -15.70
CA GLU A 91 9.83 -4.86 -15.86
C GLU A 91 9.40 -5.87 -14.79
N MET A 92 8.55 -5.42 -13.87
CA MET A 92 8.04 -6.24 -12.79
C MET A 92 6.71 -6.87 -13.23
N HIS A 93 6.74 -8.15 -13.62
CA HIS A 93 5.53 -8.91 -13.88
C HIS A 93 5.05 -9.59 -12.58
N THR A 94 3.97 -9.09 -12.02
CA THR A 94 3.33 -9.65 -10.82
C THR A 94 1.96 -10.22 -11.20
N GLN A 95 1.57 -11.34 -10.60
CA GLN A 95 0.24 -11.94 -10.81
C GLN A 95 -0.79 -11.43 -9.79
N THR A 96 -0.34 -10.76 -8.73
CA THR A 96 -1.17 -10.20 -7.66
C THR A 96 -0.40 -9.07 -7.00
N GLU A 97 -1.02 -7.90 -6.87
CA GLU A 97 -0.40 -6.73 -6.25
C GLU A 97 -1.29 -6.17 -5.14
N ASP A 98 -0.72 -6.06 -3.95
CA ASP A 98 -1.35 -5.40 -2.81
C ASP A 98 -0.90 -3.94 -2.75
N VAL A 99 -1.69 -3.04 -3.34
CA VAL A 99 -1.45 -1.59 -3.24
C VAL A 99 -2.15 -1.07 -1.99
N VAL A 100 -1.34 -0.69 -0.98
CA VAL A 100 -1.83 -0.08 0.25
C VAL A 100 -1.30 1.35 0.36
N LEU A 101 -2.22 2.30 0.20
CA LEU A 101 -1.94 3.72 0.30
C LEU A 101 -2.70 4.30 1.47
N ARG A 102 -2.04 5.19 2.19
CA ARG A 102 -2.72 6.01 3.17
C ARG A 102 -2.53 7.48 2.83
N PHE A 103 -3.62 8.22 2.87
CA PHE A 103 -3.62 9.62 2.45
C PHE A 103 -4.58 10.43 3.31
N ARG A 104 -4.34 11.74 3.33
CA ARG A 104 -5.22 12.70 3.96
C ARG A 104 -5.20 13.97 3.13
N THR A 105 -6.34 14.40 2.63
CA THR A 105 -6.44 15.63 1.83
C THR A 105 -7.67 16.43 2.24
N SER A 106 -7.54 17.75 2.24
CA SER A 106 -8.69 18.68 2.33
C SER A 106 -9.16 19.13 0.95
N LYS A 107 -8.42 18.78 -0.12
CA LYS A 107 -8.73 19.17 -1.49
C LYS A 107 -9.78 18.22 -2.08
N PRO A 108 -10.81 18.75 -2.75
CA PRO A 108 -11.88 17.92 -3.34
C PRO A 108 -11.42 17.19 -4.61
N LEU A 109 -10.26 17.55 -5.16
CA LEU A 109 -9.66 17.00 -6.37
C LEU A 109 -8.15 16.80 -6.12
N GLY A 110 -7.62 15.65 -6.49
CA GLY A 110 -6.19 15.35 -6.38
C GLY A 110 -5.84 13.94 -6.85
N LEU A 111 -4.66 13.77 -7.45
CA LEU A 111 -4.16 12.48 -7.94
C LEU A 111 -3.34 11.80 -6.83
N LEU A 112 -3.75 10.61 -6.39
CA LEU A 112 -3.07 9.89 -5.30
C LEU A 112 -1.93 9.00 -5.81
N LEU A 113 -2.20 8.21 -6.85
CA LEU A 113 -1.24 7.31 -7.47
C LEU A 113 -1.56 7.21 -8.95
N ILE A 114 -0.52 7.13 -9.75
CA ILE A 114 -0.59 6.73 -11.13
C ILE A 114 0.50 5.68 -11.36
N THR A 115 0.22 4.65 -12.11
CA THR A 115 1.23 3.77 -12.70
C THR A 115 1.10 3.86 -14.22
N SER A 116 2.21 3.72 -14.92
CA SER A 116 2.25 3.67 -16.37
C SER A 116 3.30 2.66 -16.75
N THR A 117 3.01 1.83 -17.74
CA THR A 117 4.00 0.95 -18.37
C THR A 117 4.10 1.33 -19.85
N THR A 118 5.29 1.60 -20.36
CA THR A 118 5.50 1.98 -21.77
C THR A 118 5.04 0.93 -22.78
N ASP A 119 5.14 -0.34 -22.44
CA ASP A 119 5.05 -1.42 -23.43
C ASP A 119 3.61 -1.91 -23.65
N THR A 120 2.82 -2.03 -22.58
CA THR A 120 1.43 -2.50 -22.64
C THR A 120 0.41 -1.37 -22.59
N GLY A 121 0.84 -0.16 -22.19
CA GLY A 121 -0.07 0.96 -21.88
C GLY A 121 -0.94 0.71 -20.66
N ASP A 122 -0.57 -0.26 -19.81
CA ASP A 122 -1.25 -0.53 -18.55
C ASP A 122 -1.13 0.67 -17.62
N ARG A 123 -2.24 1.00 -16.98
CA ARG A 123 -2.38 2.19 -16.17
C ARG A 123 -3.28 1.93 -14.98
N ILE A 124 -2.75 2.20 -13.81
CA ILE A 124 -3.52 2.23 -12.57
C ILE A 124 -3.59 3.69 -12.14
N GLU A 125 -4.79 4.22 -12.03
CA GLU A 125 -5.02 5.59 -11.60
C GLU A 125 -5.89 5.59 -10.36
N LEU A 126 -5.39 6.22 -9.30
CA LEU A 126 -6.11 6.44 -8.06
C LEU A 126 -6.19 7.93 -7.79
N ALA A 127 -7.40 8.46 -7.66
CA ALA A 127 -7.62 9.89 -7.47
C ALA A 127 -8.76 10.17 -6.50
N VAL A 128 -8.74 11.35 -5.90
CA VAL A 128 -9.89 11.95 -5.22
C VAL A 128 -10.59 12.86 -6.22
N ALA A 129 -11.89 12.70 -6.37
CA ALA A 129 -12.71 13.57 -7.20
C ALA A 129 -14.09 13.79 -6.56
N ALA A 130 -14.38 15.05 -6.23
CA ALA A 130 -15.62 15.48 -5.61
C ALA A 130 -15.96 14.72 -4.31
N GLY A 131 -14.95 14.50 -3.44
CA GLY A 131 -15.12 13.77 -2.17
C GLY A 131 -15.37 12.27 -2.33
N ARG A 132 -15.00 11.72 -3.49
CA ARG A 132 -15.04 10.29 -3.78
C ARG A 132 -13.65 9.83 -4.18
N ILE A 133 -13.33 8.60 -3.83
CA ILE A 133 -12.10 7.92 -4.17
C ILE A 133 -12.39 7.12 -5.44
N ARG A 134 -11.68 7.44 -6.52
CA ARG A 134 -11.80 6.80 -7.82
C ARG A 134 -10.58 5.94 -8.08
N LEU A 135 -10.80 4.67 -8.33
CA LEU A 135 -9.83 3.76 -8.94
C LEU A 135 -10.22 3.54 -10.40
N ALA A 136 -9.30 3.79 -11.33
CA ALA A 136 -9.42 3.42 -12.72
C ALA A 136 -8.23 2.52 -13.11
N LEU A 137 -8.54 1.32 -13.58
CA LEU A 137 -7.56 0.33 -14.03
C LEU A 137 -7.72 0.17 -15.54
N ARG A 138 -6.62 0.26 -16.28
CA ARG A 138 -6.53 -0.12 -17.67
C ARG A 138 -5.43 -1.18 -17.79
N LEU A 139 -5.81 -2.37 -18.21
CA LEU A 139 -4.89 -3.49 -18.43
C LEU A 139 -5.08 -4.01 -19.86
N GLY A 140 -4.21 -3.59 -20.78
CA GLY A 140 -4.29 -3.78 -22.22
C GLY A 140 -5.59 -3.21 -22.78
N VAL A 141 -6.49 -4.12 -23.18
CA VAL A 141 -7.82 -3.78 -23.73
C VAL A 141 -8.93 -3.73 -22.67
N ARG A 142 -8.65 -4.11 -21.42
CA ARG A 142 -9.64 -4.14 -20.34
C ARG A 142 -9.60 -2.84 -19.54
N GLU A 143 -10.76 -2.32 -19.19
CA GLU A 143 -10.89 -1.16 -18.32
C GLU A 143 -11.87 -1.47 -17.18
N LYS A 144 -11.51 -1.08 -15.95
CA LYS A 144 -12.37 -1.22 -14.77
C LYS A 144 -12.32 0.06 -13.95
N LYS A 145 -13.47 0.56 -13.54
CA LYS A 145 -13.60 1.75 -12.69
C LYS A 145 -14.33 1.40 -11.41
N LYS A 146 -13.87 1.93 -10.29
CA LYS A 146 -14.53 1.85 -8.99
C LYS A 146 -14.53 3.22 -8.36
N GLU A 147 -15.65 3.60 -7.76
CA GLU A 147 -15.79 4.86 -7.03
C GLU A 147 -16.40 4.57 -5.66
N ASP A 148 -15.70 4.94 -4.61
CA ASP A 148 -16.13 4.80 -3.23
C ASP A 148 -16.24 6.19 -2.59
N LYS A 149 -17.21 6.39 -1.68
CA LYS A 149 -17.24 7.63 -0.90
C LYS A 149 -16.02 7.71 0.00
N GLU A 150 -15.42 8.89 0.06
CA GLU A 150 -14.41 9.20 1.07
C GLU A 150 -15.05 9.05 2.46
N LYS A 151 -14.51 8.14 3.29
CA LYS A 151 -15.17 7.71 4.55
C LYS A 151 -14.75 8.56 5.75
N ASP A 152 -13.55 9.13 5.73
CA ASP A 152 -13.01 9.93 6.85
C ASP A 152 -12.04 11.00 6.33
N LYS A 153 -12.11 12.24 6.81
CA LYS A 153 -11.12 13.28 6.49
C LYS A 153 -9.78 13.07 7.21
N ASN A 154 -9.68 12.06 8.08
CA ASN A 154 -8.44 11.59 8.67
C ASN A 154 -7.70 10.60 7.73
N CYS A 155 -6.59 10.02 8.19
CA CYS A 155 -5.81 9.08 7.37
C CYS A 155 -6.62 7.84 6.97
N GLN A 156 -7.01 7.76 5.69
CA GLN A 156 -7.74 6.61 5.14
C GLN A 156 -6.78 5.61 4.51
N VAL A 157 -6.99 4.33 4.78
CA VAL A 157 -6.26 3.22 4.13
C VAL A 157 -7.07 2.72 2.95
N LEU A 158 -6.45 2.70 1.77
CA LEU A 158 -7.01 2.09 0.57
C LEU A 158 -6.28 0.78 0.29
N LYS A 159 -7.05 -0.30 0.15
CA LYS A 159 -6.57 -1.62 -0.23
C LYS A 159 -7.25 -2.02 -1.51
N PHE A 160 -6.47 -2.32 -2.54
CA PHE A 160 -6.96 -2.85 -3.80
C PHE A 160 -6.36 -4.23 -4.03
N TYR A 161 -7.22 -5.18 -4.41
CA TYR A 161 -6.85 -6.55 -4.73
C TYR A 161 -7.15 -6.78 -6.21
N TYR A 162 -6.16 -7.18 -6.99
CA TYR A 162 -6.33 -7.59 -8.38
C TYR A 162 -5.38 -8.72 -8.76
#